data_AF-A0A2A9NYF8-F1
#
_entry.id   AF-A0A2A9NYF8-F1
#
_cell.length_a   1.000
_cell.length_b   1.000
_cell.length_c   1.000
_cell.angle_alpha   90.00
_cell.angle_beta   90.00
_cell.angle_gamma   90.00
#
_symmetry.space_group_name_H-M   'P 1'
#
loop_
_entity.id
_entity.type
_entity.pdbx_description
1 polymer ?
#
loop_
_entity_poly.entity_id
_entity_poly.type
_entity_poly.pdbx_seq_one_letter_code
_entity_poly.pdbx_strand_id
1 'polypeptide(L)'
;MCCKVEKLGMVGVNGAKFPAIRQHLADNIGAVYKDMDTRLTPCYLMSTLVLIFDSFEEFPKGGKIDPKAYMEAIDKLSPGDAVIIFTPDSTHFNIALYAIERGIHVLVTKPATQLLSHHNALIEAARKHKVVCFVEHHKRFDPAYSDARMRAQALGEFNFFSAWMSQPKSQLETFRAWAGKDSDISYYLSSHHVDICCWILQDLAIPTRVVASAATGIATNEPYNCVPQTEDTITLMVDWQSIKSPKHRGTGVYTASWTAPLKAGVHSAQHWYYMAEKGDISMDQAHRGYDVTVDETGKTWYNPFYMKYSPSETGHFDGQRGYGYISIEKFVDAVRSVNTGLTEASHYDKHGLPTIANTVLTTAILNAGRISLDEKRPVQIDKQDNRWILS
;
A
#
# COMPACT_ATOMS: atom_id res chain seq x y z
N MET A 1 -14.37 -18.80 16.84
CA MET A 1 -13.43 -18.75 15.70
C MET A 1 -12.01 -18.94 16.23
N CYS A 2 -11.28 -19.88 15.65
CA CYS A 2 -9.89 -20.20 16.00
C CYS A 2 -8.93 -19.07 15.56
N CYS A 3 -7.76 -18.94 16.20
CA CYS A 3 -6.69 -18.05 15.74
C CYS A 3 -6.43 -18.28 14.24
N LYS A 4 -6.34 -17.23 13.42
CA LYS A 4 -6.14 -17.39 11.97
C LYS A 4 -4.69 -17.72 11.59
N VAL A 5 -3.74 -17.58 12.53
CA VAL A 5 -2.29 -17.75 12.34
C VAL A 5 -1.71 -18.49 13.55
N GLU A 6 -0.89 -19.52 13.34
CA GLU A 6 -0.34 -20.35 14.42
C GLU A 6 1.05 -19.90 14.89
N LYS A 7 1.91 -19.47 13.96
CA LYS A 7 3.30 -19.04 14.22
C LYS A 7 3.61 -17.76 13.46
N LEU A 8 4.54 -16.98 14.00
CA LEU A 8 4.99 -15.73 13.40
C LEU A 8 6.52 -15.64 13.44
N GLY A 9 7.11 -15.04 12.41
CA GLY A 9 8.51 -14.59 12.39
C GLY A 9 8.58 -13.09 12.12
N MET A 10 9.60 -12.42 12.62
CA MET A 10 9.87 -11.02 12.28
C MET A 10 11.28 -10.88 11.75
N VAL A 11 11.37 -10.18 10.63
CA VAL A 11 12.59 -10.04 9.86
C VAL A 11 12.95 -8.56 9.79
N GLY A 12 14.21 -8.25 10.05
CA GLY A 12 14.78 -6.93 9.87
C GLY A 12 16.22 -7.04 9.40
N VAL A 13 16.85 -5.90 9.14
CA VAL A 13 18.28 -5.86 8.77
C VAL A 13 19.17 -5.86 10.00
N ASN A 14 18.70 -5.32 11.12
CA ASN A 14 19.50 -5.14 12.33
C ASN A 14 18.81 -5.80 13.53
N GLY A 15 19.36 -6.92 13.99
CA GLY A 15 18.79 -7.69 15.08
C GLY A 15 18.90 -7.00 16.45
N ALA A 16 19.77 -5.99 16.61
CA ALA A 16 19.83 -5.19 17.83
C ALA A 16 18.57 -4.35 18.09
N LYS A 17 17.67 -4.21 17.09
CA LYS A 17 16.40 -3.50 17.24
C LYS A 17 15.29 -4.34 17.88
N PHE A 18 15.38 -5.67 17.84
CA PHE A 18 14.29 -6.54 18.29
C PHE A 18 13.91 -6.37 19.77
N PRO A 19 14.84 -6.16 20.72
CA PRO A 19 14.47 -5.90 22.11
C PRO A 19 13.57 -4.66 22.27
N ALA A 20 13.89 -3.56 21.59
CA ALA A 20 13.08 -2.35 21.62
C ALA A 20 11.70 -2.56 20.96
N ILE A 21 11.63 -3.37 19.90
CA ILE A 21 10.36 -3.71 19.26
C ILE A 21 9.49 -4.57 20.19
N ARG A 22 10.06 -5.58 20.86
CA ARG A 22 9.33 -6.38 21.84
C ARG A 22 8.78 -5.51 22.97
N GLN A 23 9.60 -4.61 23.50
CA GLN A 23 9.16 -3.65 24.52
C GLN A 23 8.03 -2.76 24.00
N HIS A 24 8.16 -2.22 22.79
CA HIS A 24 7.11 -1.42 22.16
C HIS A 24 5.79 -2.19 22.03
N LEU A 25 5.83 -3.45 21.60
CA LEU A 25 4.63 -4.30 21.52
C LEU A 25 4.06 -4.58 22.92
N ALA A 26 4.89 -4.91 23.89
CA ALA A 26 4.44 -5.11 25.27
C ALA A 26 3.73 -3.86 25.82
N ASP A 27 4.30 -2.68 25.62
CA ASP A 27 3.75 -1.42 26.15
C ASP A 27 2.48 -0.97 25.43
N ASN A 28 2.38 -1.17 24.11
CA ASN A 28 1.29 -0.62 23.29
C ASN A 28 0.20 -1.64 22.95
N ILE A 29 0.45 -2.93 23.18
CA ILE A 29 -0.48 -4.03 22.90
C ILE A 29 -0.74 -4.78 24.20
N GLY A 30 0.27 -5.43 24.78
CA GLY A 30 0.10 -6.32 25.93
C GLY A 30 -0.42 -5.62 27.19
N ALA A 31 0.05 -4.41 27.45
CA ALA A 31 -0.37 -3.61 28.60
C ALA A 31 -1.68 -2.83 28.35
N VAL A 32 -2.12 -2.71 27.10
CA VAL A 32 -3.24 -1.84 26.71
C VAL A 32 -4.54 -2.62 26.56
N TYR A 33 -4.48 -3.84 26.00
CA TYR A 33 -5.68 -4.58 25.65
C TYR A 33 -5.78 -5.88 26.45
N LYS A 34 -6.93 -6.05 27.10
CA LYS A 34 -7.29 -7.26 27.82
C LYS A 34 -7.20 -8.48 26.91
N ASP A 35 -6.62 -9.55 27.44
CA ASP A 35 -6.44 -10.85 26.79
C ASP A 35 -5.61 -10.81 25.48
N MET A 36 -4.98 -9.67 25.16
CA MET A 36 -3.87 -9.61 24.21
C MET A 36 -2.59 -9.96 24.94
N ASP A 37 -2.23 -11.24 24.90
CA ASP A 37 -0.94 -11.63 25.43
C ASP A 37 0.16 -11.29 24.42
N THR A 38 1.12 -10.49 24.85
CA THR A 38 2.40 -10.38 24.16
C THR A 38 3.40 -11.34 24.76
N ARG A 39 2.97 -12.46 25.40
CA ARG A 39 3.74 -13.59 25.99
C ARG A 39 3.05 -14.92 25.72
N LEU A 40 3.61 -15.84 24.93
CA LEU A 40 2.93 -17.09 24.62
C LEU A 40 2.99 -18.06 25.82
N THR A 41 1.95 -18.06 26.64
CA THR A 41 1.48 -19.31 27.28
C THR A 41 0.43 -19.95 26.36
N PRO A 42 0.41 -21.30 26.19
CA PRO A 42 -0.58 -21.95 25.35
C PRO A 42 -1.98 -21.80 25.97
N CYS A 43 -2.75 -20.84 25.46
CA CYS A 43 -4.11 -20.57 25.89
C CYS A 43 -5.09 -21.01 24.81
N TYR A 44 -5.83 -22.09 25.07
CA TYR A 44 -7.05 -22.42 24.33
C TYR A 44 -8.15 -21.46 24.75
N LEU A 45 -8.25 -20.26 24.16
CA LEU A 45 -9.36 -19.34 24.40
C LEU A 45 -9.85 -18.63 23.13
N MET A 46 -11.14 -18.35 23.13
CA MET A 46 -12.01 -18.25 21.94
C MET A 46 -12.02 -16.88 21.25
N SER A 47 -12.19 -16.95 19.92
CA SER A 47 -13.13 -16.16 19.10
C SER A 47 -12.82 -14.74 18.62
N THR A 48 -11.63 -14.20 18.80
CA THR A 48 -11.25 -12.91 18.18
C THR A 48 -9.92 -13.08 17.44
N LEU A 49 -9.76 -12.48 16.24
CA LEU A 49 -8.42 -12.40 15.64
C LEU A 49 -7.60 -11.46 16.52
N VAL A 50 -6.71 -12.06 17.29
CA VAL A 50 -5.70 -11.37 18.07
C VAL A 50 -4.38 -11.82 17.50
N LEU A 51 -3.62 -10.89 16.91
CA LEU A 51 -2.22 -11.14 16.65
C LEU A 51 -1.52 -11.05 18.02
N ILE A 52 -1.24 -12.22 18.60
CA ILE A 52 -0.63 -12.42 19.93
C ILE A 52 0.89 -12.49 19.72
N PHE A 53 1.67 -11.58 20.32
CA PHE A 53 3.09 -11.37 19.96
C PHE A 53 4.05 -11.50 21.15
N ASP A 54 4.76 -12.63 21.30
CA ASP A 54 5.99 -12.66 22.14
C ASP A 54 7.17 -13.49 21.68
N SER A 55 6.98 -14.43 20.77
CA SER A 55 8.13 -15.05 20.14
C SER A 55 7.84 -15.15 18.67
N PHE A 56 7.79 -13.98 18.03
CA PHE A 56 8.25 -14.00 16.66
C PHE A 56 9.69 -14.53 16.70
N GLU A 57 9.96 -15.56 15.91
CA GLU A 57 11.35 -15.93 15.65
C GLU A 57 11.98 -14.74 14.91
N GLU A 58 13.10 -14.25 15.42
CA GLU A 58 13.73 -13.03 14.92
C GLU A 58 14.87 -13.34 13.95
N PHE A 59 14.95 -12.54 12.90
CA PHE A 59 15.97 -12.68 11.85
C PHE A 59 16.52 -11.30 11.48
N PRO A 60 17.85 -11.07 11.56
CA PRO A 60 18.87 -12.01 12.04
C PRO A 60 18.85 -12.14 13.56
N LYS A 61 19.31 -13.30 14.08
CA LYS A 61 19.43 -13.52 15.53
C LYS A 61 20.56 -12.70 16.15
N GLY A 62 20.31 -12.19 17.35
CA GLY A 62 21.28 -11.40 18.11
C GLY A 62 21.56 -10.04 17.46
N GLY A 63 22.53 -9.28 17.99
CA GLY A 63 22.87 -7.93 17.50
C GLY A 63 23.50 -7.86 16.09
N LYS A 64 23.27 -8.84 15.22
CA LYS A 64 23.82 -8.92 13.87
C LYS A 64 23.14 -7.94 12.92
N ILE A 65 23.88 -7.48 11.93
CA ILE A 65 23.37 -6.71 10.80
C ILE A 65 23.49 -7.58 9.55
N ASP A 66 22.37 -7.96 8.96
CA ASP A 66 22.31 -8.79 7.76
C ASP A 66 21.11 -8.39 6.87
N PRO A 67 21.36 -7.68 5.74
CA PRO A 67 20.34 -7.33 4.77
C PRO A 67 19.65 -8.52 4.09
N LYS A 68 20.23 -9.73 4.17
CA LYS A 68 19.71 -10.97 3.58
C LYS A 68 19.09 -11.91 4.60
N ALA A 69 18.89 -11.47 5.84
CA ALA A 69 18.26 -12.30 6.89
C ALA A 69 16.86 -12.81 6.51
N TYR A 70 16.17 -12.12 5.59
CA TYR A 70 14.90 -12.58 5.04
C TYR A 70 15.00 -13.94 4.33
N MET A 71 16.15 -14.27 3.75
CA MET A 71 16.36 -15.56 3.09
C MET A 71 16.30 -16.69 4.12
N GLU A 72 17.03 -16.57 5.23
CA GLU A 72 17.00 -17.56 6.32
C GLU A 72 15.58 -17.70 6.90
N ALA A 73 14.87 -16.60 7.08
CA ALA A 73 13.50 -16.61 7.60
C ALA A 73 12.55 -17.35 6.64
N ILE A 74 12.61 -17.04 5.35
CA ILE A 74 11.75 -17.66 4.33
C ILE A 74 12.10 -19.13 4.13
N ASP A 75 13.38 -19.50 4.17
CA ASP A 75 13.82 -20.90 4.00
C ASP A 75 13.34 -21.82 5.15
N LYS A 76 12.91 -21.26 6.29
CA LYS A 76 12.29 -21.99 7.40
C LYS A 76 10.78 -22.13 7.27
N LEU A 77 10.14 -21.41 6.35
CA LEU A 77 8.72 -21.53 6.07
C LEU A 77 8.45 -22.76 5.20
N SER A 78 7.24 -23.29 5.32
CA SER A 78 6.73 -24.37 4.47
C SER A 78 5.84 -23.80 3.35
N PRO A 79 5.76 -24.45 2.18
CA PRO A 79 4.80 -24.06 1.15
C PRO A 79 3.38 -23.94 1.73
N GLY A 80 2.68 -22.84 1.40
CA GLY A 80 1.40 -22.47 2.00
C GLY A 80 1.49 -21.51 3.20
N ASP A 81 2.68 -21.28 3.76
CA ASP A 81 2.89 -20.18 4.69
C ASP A 81 2.85 -18.83 3.96
N ALA A 82 2.90 -17.72 4.71
CA ALA A 82 2.80 -16.38 4.16
C ALA A 82 3.85 -15.42 4.73
N VAL A 83 4.23 -14.42 3.93
CA VAL A 83 5.05 -13.28 4.35
C VAL A 83 4.33 -11.97 4.06
N ILE A 84 4.58 -10.97 4.91
CA ILE A 84 4.16 -9.59 4.68
C ILE A 84 5.41 -8.71 4.60
N ILE A 85 5.56 -7.98 3.49
CA ILE A 85 6.77 -7.23 3.16
C ILE A 85 6.51 -5.74 3.38
N PHE A 86 7.11 -5.16 4.43
CA PHE A 86 7.12 -3.74 4.77
C PHE A 86 8.56 -3.19 4.83
N THR A 87 9.33 -3.44 3.78
CA THR A 87 10.73 -3.01 3.65
C THR A 87 10.83 -1.79 2.71
N PRO A 88 12.02 -1.21 2.46
CA PRO A 88 12.14 -0.15 1.46
C PRO A 88 11.76 -0.64 0.05
N ASP A 89 11.11 0.23 -0.74
CA ASP A 89 10.51 -0.09 -2.06
C ASP A 89 11.43 -0.89 -3.00
N SER A 90 12.72 -0.52 -3.05
CA SER A 90 13.72 -1.15 -3.92
C SER A 90 14.00 -2.62 -3.59
N THR A 91 13.62 -3.07 -2.39
CA THR A 91 13.85 -4.45 -1.93
C THR A 91 12.66 -5.37 -2.18
N HIS A 92 11.47 -4.84 -2.45
CA HIS A 92 10.23 -5.61 -2.56
C HIS A 92 10.31 -6.74 -3.57
N PHE A 93 10.80 -6.46 -4.78
CA PHE A 93 10.86 -7.43 -5.87
C PHE A 93 11.64 -8.68 -5.49
N ASN A 94 12.87 -8.51 -4.99
CA ASN A 94 13.74 -9.64 -4.67
C ASN A 94 13.19 -10.49 -3.52
N ILE A 95 12.64 -9.85 -2.48
CA ILE A 95 12.04 -10.55 -1.34
C ILE A 95 10.78 -11.30 -1.76
N ALA A 96 9.88 -10.64 -2.51
CA ALA A 96 8.64 -11.24 -2.98
C ALA A 96 8.90 -12.42 -3.92
N LEU A 97 9.81 -12.26 -4.89
CA LEU A 97 10.17 -13.33 -5.82
C LEU A 97 10.76 -14.53 -5.07
N TYR A 98 11.69 -14.28 -4.12
CA TYR A 98 12.32 -15.33 -3.31
C TYR A 98 11.29 -16.16 -2.53
N ALA A 99 10.28 -15.50 -1.95
CA ALA A 99 9.16 -16.14 -1.25
C ALA A 99 8.27 -16.95 -2.21
N ILE A 100 7.83 -16.34 -3.32
CA ILE A 100 6.92 -16.96 -4.28
C ILE A 100 7.52 -18.24 -4.86
N GLU A 101 8.81 -18.23 -5.22
CA GLU A 101 9.50 -19.40 -5.80
C GLU A 101 9.54 -20.61 -4.84
N ARG A 102 9.34 -20.38 -3.54
CA ARG A 102 9.25 -21.41 -2.50
C ARG A 102 7.81 -21.82 -2.15
N GLY A 103 6.82 -21.33 -2.90
CA GLY A 103 5.41 -21.62 -2.64
C GLY A 103 4.87 -20.87 -1.41
N ILE A 104 5.49 -19.75 -1.04
CA ILE A 104 5.06 -18.89 0.07
C ILE A 104 4.15 -17.78 -0.48
N HIS A 105 3.03 -17.55 0.19
CA HIS A 105 2.12 -16.45 -0.11
C HIS A 105 2.71 -15.10 0.28
N VAL A 106 2.38 -14.05 -0.48
CA VAL A 106 2.98 -12.72 -0.29
C VAL A 106 1.92 -11.65 -0.18
N LEU A 107 2.04 -10.80 0.84
CA LEU A 107 1.46 -9.46 0.86
C LEU A 107 2.61 -8.46 0.82
N VAL A 108 2.74 -7.72 -0.28
CA VAL A 108 3.80 -6.71 -0.45
C VAL A 108 3.22 -5.31 -0.28
N THR A 109 3.88 -4.45 0.49
CA THR A 109 3.40 -3.08 0.64
C THR A 109 3.51 -2.29 -0.67
N LYS A 110 2.67 -1.27 -0.82
CA LYS A 110 2.72 -0.36 -1.97
C LYS A 110 3.99 0.53 -1.91
N PRO A 111 4.58 0.86 -3.07
CA PRO A 111 4.32 0.26 -4.38
C PRO A 111 4.84 -1.18 -4.42
N ALA A 112 4.15 -2.08 -5.13
CA ALA A 112 4.56 -3.48 -5.22
C ALA A 112 6.00 -3.63 -5.75
N THR A 113 6.31 -2.89 -6.81
CA THR A 113 7.65 -2.72 -7.38
C THR A 113 7.74 -1.35 -8.08
N GLN A 114 8.96 -0.85 -8.29
CA GLN A 114 9.20 0.39 -9.04
C GLN A 114 9.28 0.17 -10.55
N LEU A 115 9.58 -1.05 -11.01
CA LEU A 115 9.71 -1.36 -12.43
C LEU A 115 8.56 -2.25 -12.91
N LEU A 116 7.96 -1.89 -14.06
CA LEU A 116 6.89 -2.69 -14.66
C LEU A 116 7.37 -4.11 -15.02
N SER A 117 8.63 -4.26 -15.45
CA SER A 117 9.24 -5.57 -15.72
C SER A 117 9.28 -6.46 -14.48
N HIS A 118 9.65 -5.91 -13.32
CA HIS A 118 9.63 -6.62 -12.04
C HIS A 118 8.21 -7.01 -11.64
N HIS A 119 7.23 -6.11 -11.81
CA HIS A 119 5.82 -6.42 -11.54
C HIS A 119 5.32 -7.57 -12.41
N ASN A 120 5.57 -7.53 -13.73
CA ASN A 120 5.22 -8.61 -14.65
C ASN A 120 5.85 -9.96 -14.24
N ALA A 121 7.12 -9.95 -13.81
CA ALA A 121 7.79 -11.16 -13.34
C ALA A 121 7.13 -11.73 -12.06
N LEU A 122 6.68 -10.88 -11.13
CA LEU A 122 5.95 -11.35 -9.94
C LEU A 122 4.59 -11.96 -10.29
N ILE A 123 3.87 -11.40 -11.28
CA ILE A 123 2.61 -11.98 -11.77
C ILE A 123 2.84 -13.41 -12.29
N GLU A 124 3.89 -13.59 -13.09
CA GLU A 124 4.22 -14.88 -13.68
C GLU A 124 4.66 -15.90 -12.62
N ALA A 125 5.51 -15.48 -11.69
CA ALA A 125 5.94 -16.31 -10.58
C ALA A 125 4.73 -16.73 -9.72
N ALA A 126 3.86 -15.79 -9.34
CA ALA A 126 2.69 -16.09 -8.51
C ALA A 126 1.75 -17.09 -9.19
N ARG A 127 1.51 -16.94 -10.50
CA ARG A 127 0.71 -17.89 -11.30
C ARG A 127 1.36 -19.25 -11.40
N LYS A 128 2.66 -19.31 -11.67
CA LYS A 128 3.42 -20.56 -11.80
C LYS A 128 3.41 -21.35 -10.48
N HIS A 129 3.61 -20.68 -9.36
CA HIS A 129 3.67 -21.30 -8.04
C HIS A 129 2.30 -21.41 -7.34
N LYS A 130 1.23 -20.90 -7.98
CA LYS A 130 -0.17 -20.96 -7.50
C LYS A 130 -0.37 -20.34 -6.11
N VAL A 131 0.39 -19.29 -5.80
CA VAL A 131 0.33 -18.60 -4.50
C VAL A 131 -0.49 -17.32 -4.60
N VAL A 132 -1.21 -17.00 -3.51
CA VAL A 132 -1.74 -15.65 -3.26
C VAL A 132 -0.59 -14.65 -3.20
N CYS A 133 -0.62 -13.63 -4.06
CA CYS A 133 0.29 -12.49 -4.05
C CYS A 133 -0.53 -11.20 -4.12
N PHE A 134 -0.71 -10.52 -3.00
CA PHE A 134 -1.46 -9.27 -2.88
C PHE A 134 -0.53 -8.08 -2.69
N VAL A 135 -1.02 -6.91 -3.06
CA VAL A 135 -0.40 -5.61 -2.76
C VAL A 135 -1.21 -4.93 -1.68
N GLU A 136 -0.54 -4.36 -0.67
CA GLU A 136 -1.18 -3.63 0.43
C GLU A 136 -1.73 -2.28 -0.07
N HIS A 137 -2.88 -2.33 -0.74
CA HIS A 137 -3.70 -1.17 -1.11
C HIS A 137 -4.91 -1.05 -0.18
N HIS A 138 -4.69 -0.80 1.11
CA HIS A 138 -5.74 -0.70 2.12
C HIS A 138 -6.87 0.28 1.78
N LYS A 139 -6.62 1.29 0.93
CA LYS A 139 -7.61 2.29 0.50
C LYS A 139 -8.78 1.66 -0.27
N ARG A 140 -8.60 0.48 -0.89
CA ARG A 140 -9.72 -0.26 -1.51
C ARG A 140 -10.73 -0.78 -0.48
N PHE A 141 -10.30 -1.00 0.77
CA PHE A 141 -11.14 -1.45 1.88
C PHE A 141 -11.75 -0.30 2.68
N ASP A 142 -11.44 0.93 2.31
CA ASP A 142 -12.06 2.10 2.89
C ASP A 142 -13.56 2.11 2.52
N PRO A 143 -14.47 2.19 3.49
CA PRO A 143 -15.91 2.12 3.21
C PRO A 143 -16.37 3.25 2.29
N ALA A 144 -15.78 4.45 2.40
CA ALA A 144 -16.14 5.57 1.54
C ALA A 144 -15.65 5.37 0.10
N TYR A 145 -14.45 4.80 -0.08
CA TYR A 145 -13.88 4.63 -1.43
C TYR A 145 -14.53 3.45 -2.15
N SER A 146 -14.82 2.37 -1.43
CA SER A 146 -15.54 1.21 -1.97
C SER A 146 -16.97 1.56 -2.40
N ASP A 147 -17.72 2.32 -1.59
CA ASP A 147 -19.04 2.85 -1.97
C ASP A 147 -18.92 3.76 -3.20
N ALA A 148 -17.95 4.67 -3.19
CA ALA A 148 -17.75 5.58 -4.31
C ALA A 148 -17.41 4.87 -5.63
N ARG A 149 -16.59 3.80 -5.59
CA ARG A 149 -16.36 2.95 -6.75
C ARG A 149 -17.66 2.36 -7.29
N MET A 150 -18.52 1.84 -6.41
CA MET A 150 -19.80 1.26 -6.84
C MET A 150 -20.69 2.30 -7.51
N ARG A 151 -20.75 3.52 -6.97
CA ARG A 151 -21.50 4.63 -7.58
C ARG A 151 -20.93 5.01 -8.95
N ALA A 152 -19.60 5.06 -9.08
CA ALA A 152 -18.93 5.42 -10.33
C ALA A 152 -19.34 4.52 -11.51
N GLN A 153 -19.60 3.23 -11.27
CA GLN A 153 -20.01 2.27 -12.31
C GLN A 153 -21.34 2.64 -13.01
N ALA A 154 -22.18 3.46 -12.37
CA ALA A 154 -23.46 3.89 -12.92
C ALA A 154 -23.39 5.26 -13.65
N LEU A 155 -22.25 5.95 -13.61
CA LEU A 155 -22.11 7.33 -14.10
C LEU A 155 -21.76 7.44 -15.60
N GLY A 156 -21.71 6.33 -16.33
CA GLY A 156 -21.47 6.31 -17.78
C GLY A 156 -19.99 6.32 -18.15
N GLU A 157 -19.65 6.87 -19.32
CA GLU A 157 -18.27 6.89 -19.83
C GLU A 157 -17.37 7.81 -18.99
N PHE A 158 -16.17 7.34 -18.66
CA PHE A 158 -15.17 8.10 -17.91
C PHE A 158 -14.68 9.32 -18.69
N ASN A 159 -14.57 10.46 -18.02
CA ASN A 159 -14.02 11.69 -18.59
C ASN A 159 -12.79 12.18 -17.83
N PHE A 160 -12.90 12.37 -16.52
CA PHE A 160 -11.86 13.06 -15.76
C PHE A 160 -11.66 12.50 -14.35
N PHE A 161 -10.40 12.33 -13.95
CA PHE A 161 -10.02 12.02 -12.58
C PHE A 161 -8.93 12.99 -12.15
N SER A 162 -9.08 13.62 -10.99
CA SER A 162 -8.04 14.45 -10.39
C SER A 162 -7.84 14.04 -8.96
N ALA A 163 -6.61 13.76 -8.57
CA ALA A 163 -6.26 13.45 -7.21
C ALA A 163 -5.01 14.19 -6.80
N TRP A 164 -4.98 14.62 -5.55
CA TRP A 164 -3.78 15.14 -4.96
C TRP A 164 -3.62 14.67 -3.52
N MET A 165 -2.35 14.54 -3.13
CA MET A 165 -1.96 14.15 -1.79
C MET A 165 -0.77 14.99 -1.35
N SER A 166 -0.82 15.54 -0.14
CA SER A 166 0.32 16.27 0.38
C SER A 166 0.54 15.99 1.86
N GLN A 167 1.79 15.92 2.27
CA GLN A 167 2.17 15.83 3.68
C GLN A 167 2.94 17.06 4.13
N PRO A 168 2.92 17.39 5.43
CA PRO A 168 3.73 18.46 5.98
C PRO A 168 5.22 18.24 5.70
N LYS A 169 5.92 19.31 5.35
CA LYS A 169 7.36 19.29 5.04
C LYS A 169 8.27 18.76 6.14
N SER A 170 7.81 18.66 7.39
CA SER A 170 8.52 17.95 8.46
C SER A 170 8.76 16.47 8.14
N GLN A 171 7.94 15.85 7.28
CA GLN A 171 8.15 14.47 6.83
C GLN A 171 9.50 14.30 6.10
N LEU A 172 10.03 15.36 5.47
CA LEU A 172 11.34 15.31 4.84
C LEU A 172 12.48 15.09 5.85
N GLU A 173 12.30 15.43 7.13
CA GLU A 173 13.29 15.12 8.18
C GLU A 173 13.33 13.62 8.45
N THR A 174 12.16 12.97 8.48
CA THR A 174 12.03 11.52 8.70
C THR A 174 12.50 10.73 7.48
N PHE A 175 12.22 11.22 6.27
CA PHE A 175 12.39 10.47 5.03
C PHE A 175 13.62 10.87 4.21
N ARG A 176 14.42 11.83 4.68
CA ARG A 176 15.68 12.28 4.05
C ARG A 176 16.62 11.13 3.65
N ALA A 177 16.59 10.05 4.41
CA ALA A 177 17.45 8.90 4.18
C ALA A 177 17.23 8.27 2.80
N TRP A 178 15.99 8.26 2.29
CA TRP A 178 15.59 7.56 1.06
C TRP A 178 14.92 8.45 0.01
N ALA A 179 14.33 9.59 0.40
CA ALA A 179 13.60 10.48 -0.51
C ALA A 179 14.50 11.02 -1.62
N GLY A 180 14.13 10.76 -2.89
CA GLY A 180 14.92 11.13 -4.07
C GLY A 180 16.15 10.24 -4.32
N LYS A 181 16.41 9.21 -3.49
CA LYS A 181 17.50 8.25 -3.67
C LYS A 181 16.98 6.88 -4.06
N ASP A 182 16.14 6.32 -3.20
CA ASP A 182 15.61 4.96 -3.35
C ASP A 182 14.18 4.99 -3.89
N SER A 183 13.42 6.03 -3.55
CA SER A 183 12.03 6.23 -3.98
C SER A 183 11.70 7.71 -4.04
N ASP A 184 10.54 8.03 -4.62
CA ASP A 184 10.06 9.39 -4.79
C ASP A 184 8.65 9.59 -4.22
N ILE A 185 8.23 10.85 -4.21
CA ILE A 185 6.94 11.27 -3.65
C ILE A 185 5.75 10.67 -4.41
N SER A 186 5.90 10.33 -5.69
CA SER A 186 4.85 9.72 -6.50
C SER A 186 4.68 8.24 -6.17
N TYR A 187 5.77 7.46 -6.11
CA TYR A 187 5.71 6.07 -5.63
C TYR A 187 5.18 6.00 -4.21
N TYR A 188 5.61 6.92 -3.34
CA TYR A 188 5.21 6.94 -1.95
C TYR A 188 3.74 7.33 -1.74
N LEU A 189 3.25 8.41 -2.37
CA LEU A 189 1.89 8.93 -2.13
C LEU A 189 0.91 8.73 -3.28
N SER A 190 1.31 9.05 -4.53
CA SER A 190 0.42 8.92 -5.69
C SER A 190 -0.03 7.48 -5.91
N SER A 191 0.77 6.48 -5.52
CA SER A 191 0.42 5.06 -5.65
C SER A 191 -0.95 4.69 -5.05
N HIS A 192 -1.41 5.39 -4.01
CA HIS A 192 -2.77 5.21 -3.49
C HIS A 192 -3.84 5.66 -4.49
N HIS A 193 -3.76 6.89 -5.00
CA HIS A 193 -4.80 7.44 -5.87
C HIS A 193 -4.72 6.93 -7.32
N VAL A 194 -3.52 6.60 -7.79
CA VAL A 194 -3.35 5.88 -9.06
C VAL A 194 -4.04 4.52 -8.97
N ASP A 195 -3.84 3.78 -7.88
CA ASP A 195 -4.53 2.50 -7.67
C ASP A 195 -6.05 2.65 -7.61
N ILE A 196 -6.55 3.63 -6.86
CA ILE A 196 -8.01 3.89 -6.77
C ILE A 196 -8.59 4.23 -8.15
N CYS A 197 -7.91 5.03 -8.95
CA CYS A 197 -8.37 5.32 -10.31
C CYS A 197 -8.34 4.06 -11.19
N CYS A 198 -7.25 3.28 -11.17
CA CYS A 198 -7.17 2.00 -11.88
C CYS A 198 -8.29 1.04 -11.45
N TRP A 199 -8.62 1.01 -10.17
CA TRP A 199 -9.64 0.14 -9.60
C TRP A 199 -11.06 0.58 -9.96
N ILE A 200 -11.33 1.89 -10.00
CA ILE A 200 -12.59 2.44 -10.49
C ILE A 200 -12.76 2.14 -11.99
N LEU A 201 -11.69 2.31 -12.77
CA LEU A 201 -11.68 2.15 -14.22
C LEU A 201 -11.46 0.71 -14.70
N GLN A 202 -11.31 -0.23 -13.78
CA GLN A 202 -11.21 -1.65 -14.09
C GLN A 202 -12.40 -2.07 -14.96
N ASP A 203 -12.10 -2.69 -16.11
CA ASP A 203 -13.10 -3.09 -17.13
C ASP A 203 -13.91 -1.92 -17.75
N LEU A 204 -13.43 -0.69 -17.62
CA LEU A 204 -14.02 0.51 -18.24
C LEU A 204 -13.05 1.23 -19.17
N ALA A 205 -11.81 1.45 -18.73
CA ALA A 205 -10.79 2.15 -19.49
C ALA A 205 -9.38 1.63 -19.17
N ILE A 206 -8.44 1.85 -20.09
CA ILE A 206 -7.02 1.52 -19.91
C ILE A 206 -6.16 2.78 -20.05
N PRO A 207 -5.08 2.92 -19.27
CA PRO A 207 -4.15 4.03 -19.47
C PRO A 207 -3.33 3.77 -20.73
N THR A 208 -3.02 4.83 -21.47
CA THR A 208 -2.35 4.73 -22.78
C THR A 208 -1.10 5.59 -22.86
N ARG A 209 -1.03 6.68 -22.10
CA ARG A 209 0.12 7.59 -22.12
C ARG A 209 0.26 8.31 -20.79
N VAL A 210 1.49 8.53 -20.36
CA VAL A 210 1.83 9.30 -19.16
C VAL A 210 2.77 10.44 -19.53
N VAL A 211 2.51 11.62 -18.96
CA VAL A 211 3.42 12.77 -18.96
C VAL A 211 3.60 13.23 -17.51
N ALA A 212 4.85 13.40 -17.07
CA ALA A 212 5.18 13.84 -15.72
C ALA A 212 5.79 15.24 -15.68
N SER A 213 5.59 15.92 -14.56
CA SER A 213 6.25 17.18 -14.23
C SER A 213 6.56 17.24 -12.74
N ALA A 214 7.60 17.98 -12.36
CA ALA A 214 7.99 18.14 -10.97
C ALA A 214 8.34 19.59 -10.61
N ALA A 215 8.06 19.95 -9.37
CA ALA A 215 8.61 21.14 -8.71
C ALA A 215 9.78 20.73 -7.80
N THR A 216 10.76 21.62 -7.63
CA THR A 216 11.96 21.40 -6.81
C THR A 216 12.35 22.67 -6.07
N GLY A 217 13.16 22.51 -5.02
CA GLY A 217 13.83 23.59 -4.32
C GLY A 217 13.54 23.67 -2.83
N ILE A 218 12.37 23.24 -2.34
CA ILE A 218 12.07 23.23 -0.90
C ILE A 218 12.82 22.08 -0.21
N ALA A 219 12.73 20.87 -0.74
CA ALA A 219 13.30 19.68 -0.13
C ALA A 219 14.83 19.70 -0.11
N THR A 220 15.46 20.28 -1.14
CA THR A 220 16.91 20.32 -1.30
C THR A 220 17.57 21.47 -0.53
N ASN A 221 16.82 22.52 -0.18
CA ASN A 221 17.34 23.67 0.56
C ASN A 221 17.24 23.48 2.08
N GLU A 222 17.86 24.39 2.83
CA GLU A 222 17.72 24.45 4.27
C GLU A 222 16.24 24.64 4.70
N PRO A 223 15.80 23.97 5.77
CA PRO A 223 16.57 23.09 6.66
C PRO A 223 16.60 21.61 6.22
N TYR A 224 15.91 21.26 5.12
CA TYR A 224 15.63 19.87 4.75
C TYR A 224 16.80 19.17 4.06
N ASN A 225 17.62 19.88 3.29
CA ASN A 225 18.90 19.39 2.76
C ASN A 225 18.83 17.96 2.19
N CYS A 226 17.75 17.62 1.49
CA CYS A 226 17.62 16.36 0.77
C CYS A 226 18.58 16.35 -0.44
N VAL A 227 18.78 15.18 -1.05
CA VAL A 227 19.67 15.08 -2.21
C VAL A 227 19.14 15.88 -3.40
N PRO A 228 19.99 16.34 -4.34
CA PRO A 228 19.56 17.17 -5.47
C PRO A 228 18.45 16.56 -6.34
N GLN A 229 18.31 15.24 -6.33
CA GLN A 229 17.28 14.49 -7.05
C GLN A 229 15.91 14.54 -6.37
N THR A 230 15.81 14.97 -5.11
CA THR A 230 14.54 14.97 -4.38
C THR A 230 13.60 16.05 -4.94
N GLU A 231 12.51 15.61 -5.57
CA GLU A 231 11.44 16.50 -5.99
C GLU A 231 10.54 16.89 -4.83
N ASP A 232 10.06 18.14 -4.84
CA ASP A 232 9.11 18.66 -3.86
C ASP A 232 7.72 18.10 -4.12
N THR A 233 7.33 18.13 -5.40
CA THR A 233 6.00 17.77 -5.88
C THR A 233 6.15 17.12 -7.24
N ILE A 234 5.50 15.97 -7.44
CA ILE A 234 5.41 15.30 -8.75
C ILE A 234 3.94 15.27 -9.17
N THR A 235 3.67 15.61 -10.42
CA THR A 235 2.36 15.48 -11.05
C THR A 235 2.45 14.56 -12.26
N LEU A 236 1.58 13.55 -12.31
CA LEU A 236 1.40 12.66 -13.45
C LEU A 236 0.09 12.99 -14.16
N MET A 237 0.15 13.24 -15.47
CA MET A 237 -1.02 13.34 -16.35
C MET A 237 -1.10 12.07 -17.20
N VAL A 238 -2.25 11.39 -17.16
CA VAL A 238 -2.47 10.09 -17.78
C VAL A 238 -3.64 10.15 -18.75
N ASP A 239 -3.41 9.76 -20.00
CA ASP A 239 -4.47 9.59 -20.99
C ASP A 239 -5.09 8.20 -20.84
N TRP A 240 -6.42 8.13 -20.79
CA TRP A 240 -7.19 6.89 -20.68
C TRP A 240 -8.05 6.68 -21.92
N GLN A 241 -8.10 5.43 -22.39
CA GLN A 241 -8.92 5.00 -23.51
C GLN A 241 -10.04 4.09 -23.01
N SER A 242 -11.30 4.43 -23.31
CA SER A 242 -12.45 3.56 -23.03
C SER A 242 -12.29 2.24 -23.77
N ILE A 243 -12.57 1.12 -23.09
CA ILE A 243 -12.58 -0.21 -23.70
C ILE A 243 -13.88 -0.49 -24.46
N LYS A 244 -14.92 0.32 -24.22
CA LYS A 244 -16.25 0.17 -24.83
C LYS A 244 -16.41 1.07 -26.05
N SER A 245 -15.68 2.17 -26.12
CA SER A 245 -15.76 3.13 -27.21
C SER A 245 -14.38 3.64 -27.64
N PRO A 246 -13.99 3.48 -28.92
CA PRO A 246 -12.74 4.04 -29.43
C PRO A 246 -12.77 5.58 -29.51
N LYS A 247 -13.94 6.21 -29.35
CA LYS A 247 -14.12 7.67 -29.40
C LYS A 247 -14.07 8.32 -28.03
N HIS A 248 -14.23 7.56 -26.95
CA HIS A 248 -14.22 8.10 -25.58
C HIS A 248 -12.83 7.99 -24.98
N ARG A 249 -12.32 9.14 -24.56
CA ARG A 249 -11.05 9.29 -23.86
C ARG A 249 -11.29 10.08 -22.59
N GLY A 250 -10.51 9.78 -21.57
CA GLY A 250 -10.48 10.54 -20.34
C GLY A 250 -9.07 10.88 -19.91
N THR A 251 -8.96 11.74 -18.90
CA THR A 251 -7.68 12.18 -18.36
C THR A 251 -7.65 11.99 -16.85
N GLY A 252 -6.58 11.38 -16.36
CA GLY A 252 -6.24 11.31 -14.94
C GLY A 252 -5.11 12.28 -14.61
N VAL A 253 -5.21 13.00 -13.49
CA VAL A 253 -4.13 13.83 -12.95
C VAL A 253 -3.87 13.42 -11.51
N TYR A 254 -2.61 13.11 -11.18
CA TYR A 254 -2.20 12.64 -9.86
C TYR A 254 -1.04 13.48 -9.35
N THR A 255 -1.26 14.26 -8.31
CA THR A 255 -0.23 15.13 -7.72
C THR A 255 0.13 14.66 -6.32
N ALA A 256 1.43 14.52 -6.03
CA ALA A 256 1.93 14.23 -4.69
C ALA A 256 2.96 15.27 -4.27
N SER A 257 2.89 15.74 -3.02
CA SER A 257 3.74 16.82 -2.53
C SER A 257 4.24 16.61 -1.09
N TRP A 258 5.51 16.91 -0.85
CA TRP A 258 6.08 17.02 0.49
C TRP A 258 5.83 18.37 1.14
N THR A 259 5.38 19.38 0.40
CA THR A 259 5.60 20.77 0.79
C THR A 259 4.42 21.41 1.48
N ALA A 260 3.50 20.60 2.02
CA ALA A 260 2.40 21.16 2.80
C ALA A 260 2.96 21.90 4.04
N PRO A 261 2.29 22.97 4.51
CA PRO A 261 2.72 23.70 5.69
C PRO A 261 2.83 22.82 6.94
N LEU A 262 3.75 23.17 7.86
CA LEU A 262 3.97 22.42 9.11
C LEU A 262 2.72 22.32 10.00
N LYS A 263 1.83 23.31 9.91
CA LYS A 263 0.57 23.40 10.66
C LYS A 263 -0.65 23.20 9.76
N ALA A 264 -0.57 22.27 8.79
CA ALA A 264 -1.67 21.97 7.89
C ALA A 264 -2.91 21.35 8.57
N GLY A 265 -2.81 20.96 9.85
CA GLY A 265 -3.90 20.39 10.65
C GLY A 265 -4.28 18.94 10.28
N VAL A 266 -3.73 18.41 9.18
CA VAL A 266 -3.82 17.00 8.78
C VAL A 266 -2.44 16.43 8.54
N HIS A 267 -2.26 15.16 8.92
CA HIS A 267 -1.00 14.44 8.65
C HIS A 267 -0.80 14.20 7.15
N SER A 268 -1.89 13.99 6.42
CA SER A 268 -1.88 13.83 4.98
C SER A 268 -3.19 14.36 4.41
N ALA A 269 -3.11 15.45 3.66
CA ALA A 269 -4.24 15.96 2.89
C ALA A 269 -4.41 15.07 1.66
N GLN A 270 -5.59 14.49 1.49
CA GLN A 270 -5.87 13.47 0.48
C GLN A 270 -7.22 13.75 -0.15
N HIS A 271 -7.21 14.04 -1.45
CA HIS A 271 -8.42 14.39 -2.18
C HIS A 271 -8.41 13.70 -3.53
N TRP A 272 -9.60 13.30 -3.97
CA TRP A 272 -9.78 12.91 -5.35
C TRP A 272 -11.18 13.25 -5.84
N TYR A 273 -11.27 13.44 -7.16
CA TYR A 273 -12.47 13.79 -7.89
C TYR A 273 -12.56 12.87 -9.11
N TYR A 274 -13.75 12.35 -9.38
CA TYR A 274 -14.07 11.52 -10.53
C TYR A 274 -15.27 12.11 -11.25
N MET A 275 -15.18 12.27 -12.57
CA MET A 275 -16.28 12.72 -13.43
C MET A 275 -16.45 11.77 -14.61
N ALA A 276 -17.70 11.44 -14.87
CA ALA A 276 -18.16 10.67 -16.01
C ALA A 276 -19.35 11.36 -16.69
N GLU A 277 -19.82 10.78 -17.79
CA GLU A 277 -20.88 11.31 -18.65
C GLU A 277 -22.13 11.80 -17.90
N LYS A 278 -22.54 11.10 -16.83
CA LYS A 278 -23.84 11.30 -16.16
C LYS A 278 -23.69 11.82 -14.73
N GLY A 279 -22.49 12.15 -14.29
CA GLY A 279 -22.26 12.72 -12.97
C GLY A 279 -20.84 12.54 -12.47
N ASP A 280 -20.63 12.95 -11.23
CA ASP A 280 -19.33 13.04 -10.61
C ASP A 280 -19.35 12.65 -9.13
N ILE A 281 -18.15 12.47 -8.58
CA ILE A 281 -17.88 12.10 -7.20
C ILE A 281 -16.70 12.92 -6.71
N SER A 282 -16.85 13.54 -5.55
CA SER A 282 -15.77 14.23 -4.84
C SER A 282 -15.50 13.54 -3.50
N MET A 283 -14.22 13.35 -3.18
CA MET A 283 -13.77 12.73 -1.94
C MET A 283 -12.75 13.61 -1.24
N ASP A 284 -13.07 13.98 0.00
CA ASP A 284 -12.16 14.64 0.93
C ASP A 284 -11.87 13.67 2.08
N GLN A 285 -10.71 13.02 2.00
CA GLN A 285 -10.28 12.06 3.01
C GLN A 285 -9.73 12.76 4.26
N ALA A 286 -9.24 13.98 4.09
CA ALA A 286 -8.65 14.79 5.15
C ALA A 286 -9.71 15.25 6.17
N HIS A 287 -10.96 15.46 5.73
CA HIS A 287 -12.02 16.09 6.53
C HIS A 287 -13.32 15.27 6.65
N ARG A 288 -13.24 13.95 6.79
CA ARG A 288 -14.42 13.05 6.80
C ARG A 288 -14.74 12.38 8.14
N GLY A 289 -14.15 12.87 9.24
CA GLY A 289 -14.33 12.34 10.58
C GLY A 289 -14.77 13.41 11.58
N TYR A 290 -13.94 13.62 12.59
CA TYR A 290 -14.10 14.68 13.58
C TYR A 290 -12.77 15.44 13.72
N ASP A 291 -12.84 16.62 14.31
CA ASP A 291 -11.67 17.40 14.68
C ASP A 291 -11.59 17.62 16.18
N VAL A 292 -10.36 17.80 16.66
CA VAL A 292 -10.07 18.13 18.05
C VAL A 292 -9.18 19.36 18.06
N THR A 293 -9.50 20.32 18.93
CA THR A 293 -8.66 21.50 19.16
C THR A 293 -8.13 21.43 20.58
N VAL A 294 -6.81 21.50 20.72
CA VAL A 294 -6.11 21.57 22.01
C VAL A 294 -5.09 22.72 21.96
N ASP A 295 -4.78 23.32 23.11
CA ASP A 295 -3.96 24.53 23.19
C ASP A 295 -2.54 24.30 22.61
N GLU A 296 -1.98 23.11 22.80
CA GLU A 296 -0.60 22.80 22.40
C GLU A 296 -0.43 22.61 20.90
N THR A 297 -1.38 21.93 20.24
CA THR A 297 -1.26 21.53 18.83
C THR A 297 -2.25 22.23 17.90
N GLY A 298 -3.21 22.97 18.45
CA GLY A 298 -4.31 23.58 17.70
C GLY A 298 -5.29 22.55 17.17
N LYS A 299 -5.93 22.88 16.04
CA LYS A 299 -6.96 22.05 15.40
C LYS A 299 -6.35 20.91 14.57
N THR A 300 -6.79 19.69 14.82
CA THR A 300 -6.39 18.47 14.09
C THR A 300 -7.60 17.66 13.66
N TRP A 301 -7.63 17.19 12.41
CA TRP A 301 -8.66 16.27 11.93
C TRP A 301 -8.22 14.82 12.02
N TYR A 302 -9.12 13.95 12.49
CA TYR A 302 -8.88 12.53 12.70
C TYR A 302 -9.64 11.68 11.69
N ASN A 303 -9.00 10.61 11.25
CA ASN A 303 -9.59 9.60 10.37
C ASN A 303 -9.96 8.35 11.18
N PRO A 304 -11.21 8.23 11.66
CA PRO A 304 -11.63 7.11 12.51
C PRO A 304 -11.73 5.77 11.76
N PHE A 305 -11.64 5.78 10.42
CA PHE A 305 -11.88 4.59 9.60
C PHE A 305 -10.64 3.72 9.37
N TYR A 306 -9.42 4.23 9.63
CA TYR A 306 -8.19 3.48 9.28
C TYR A 306 -7.88 2.36 10.26
N MET A 307 -7.61 2.72 11.51
CA MET A 307 -7.28 1.79 12.58
C MET A 307 -7.76 2.41 13.89
N LYS A 308 -8.51 1.63 14.68
CA LYS A 308 -8.94 2.05 16.01
C LYS A 308 -8.02 1.42 17.05
N TYR A 309 -7.21 2.27 17.69
CA TYR A 309 -6.26 1.87 18.72
C TYR A 309 -6.82 2.03 20.15
N SER A 310 -8.09 2.40 20.29
CA SER A 310 -8.73 2.46 21.60
C SER A 310 -9.31 1.11 21.96
N PRO A 311 -9.12 0.62 23.21
CA PRO A 311 -9.80 -0.56 23.70
C PRO A 311 -11.34 -0.43 23.63
N SER A 312 -12.04 -1.56 23.59
CA SER A 312 -13.48 -1.64 23.75
C SER A 312 -13.90 -1.30 25.18
N GLU A 313 -15.21 -1.24 25.42
CA GLU A 313 -15.84 -1.03 26.73
C GLU A 313 -15.44 -2.12 27.74
N THR A 314 -15.00 -3.29 27.25
CA THR A 314 -14.53 -4.41 28.06
C THR A 314 -13.00 -4.52 28.09
N GLY A 315 -12.29 -3.54 27.52
CA GLY A 315 -10.82 -3.46 27.49
C GLY A 315 -10.14 -4.23 26.37
N HIS A 316 -10.87 -4.81 25.41
CA HIS A 316 -10.28 -5.63 24.33
C HIS A 316 -9.92 -4.80 23.08
N PHE A 317 -9.15 -5.36 22.16
CA PHE A 317 -8.87 -4.72 20.87
C PHE A 317 -10.14 -4.56 20.02
N ASP A 318 -10.45 -3.34 19.59
CA ASP A 318 -11.59 -3.04 18.70
C ASP A 318 -11.16 -2.48 17.32
N GLY A 319 -9.86 -2.57 16.99
CA GLY A 319 -9.29 -2.09 15.72
C GLY A 319 -9.67 -2.90 14.48
N GLN A 320 -10.32 -4.05 14.66
CA GLN A 320 -10.66 -5.00 13.59
C GLN A 320 -11.65 -4.48 12.53
N ARG A 321 -12.25 -3.30 12.75
CA ARG A 321 -13.19 -2.67 11.79
C ARG A 321 -12.52 -1.67 10.86
N GLY A 322 -11.28 -1.29 11.16
CA GLY A 322 -10.55 -0.30 10.39
C GLY A 322 -10.06 -0.89 9.07
N TYR A 323 -10.09 -0.10 7.99
CA TYR A 323 -9.68 -0.57 6.66
C TYR A 323 -8.19 -0.98 6.61
N GLY A 324 -7.36 -0.47 7.52
CA GLY A 324 -5.97 -0.91 7.68
C GLY A 324 -5.88 -2.37 8.13
N TYR A 325 -6.66 -2.75 9.14
CA TYR A 325 -6.74 -4.15 9.59
C TYR A 325 -7.39 -5.05 8.54
N ILE A 326 -8.51 -4.59 7.95
CA ILE A 326 -9.28 -5.39 6.99
C ILE A 326 -8.42 -5.79 5.79
N SER A 327 -7.52 -4.91 5.34
CA SER A 327 -6.61 -5.21 4.23
C SER A 327 -5.73 -6.45 4.48
N ILE A 328 -5.17 -6.57 5.67
CA ILE A 328 -4.32 -7.69 6.10
C ILE A 328 -5.19 -8.93 6.35
N GLU A 329 -6.35 -8.75 7.00
CA GLU A 329 -7.27 -9.85 7.27
C GLU A 329 -7.72 -10.54 5.96
N LYS A 330 -8.05 -9.76 4.93
CA LYS A 330 -8.49 -10.31 3.63
C LYS A 330 -7.38 -11.09 2.92
N PHE A 331 -6.13 -10.70 3.09
CA PHE A 331 -5.00 -11.50 2.62
C PHE A 331 -4.91 -12.83 3.39
N VAL A 332 -4.98 -12.80 4.72
CA VAL A 332 -4.95 -14.03 5.54
C VAL A 332 -6.11 -14.97 5.21
N ASP A 333 -7.31 -14.44 5.02
CA ASP A 333 -8.48 -15.23 4.61
C ASP A 333 -8.29 -15.85 3.22
N ALA A 334 -7.66 -15.12 2.29
CA ALA A 334 -7.35 -15.63 0.96
C ALA A 334 -6.33 -16.78 1.01
N VAL A 335 -5.26 -16.62 1.77
CA VAL A 335 -4.25 -17.66 2.00
C VAL A 335 -4.91 -18.94 2.55
N ARG A 336 -5.73 -18.81 3.60
CA ARG A 336 -6.41 -19.95 4.21
C ARG A 336 -7.37 -20.66 3.24
N SER A 337 -8.09 -19.90 2.43
CA SER A 337 -9.01 -20.46 1.44
C SER A 337 -8.28 -21.25 0.36
N VAL A 338 -7.10 -20.78 -0.07
CA VAL A 338 -6.26 -21.48 -1.04
C VAL A 338 -5.64 -22.73 -0.41
N ASN A 339 -5.08 -22.62 0.79
CA ASN A 339 -4.48 -23.77 1.49
C ASN A 339 -5.46 -24.90 1.79
N THR A 340 -6.72 -24.56 2.03
CA THR A 340 -7.78 -25.56 2.28
C THR A 340 -8.41 -26.12 1.00
N GLY A 341 -8.00 -25.64 -0.19
CA GLY A 341 -8.55 -26.05 -1.48
C GLY A 341 -9.97 -25.53 -1.74
N LEU A 342 -10.46 -24.56 -0.96
CA LEU A 342 -11.77 -23.94 -1.18
C LEU A 342 -11.80 -23.07 -2.45
N THR A 343 -10.65 -22.54 -2.86
CA THR A 343 -10.50 -21.74 -4.08
C THR A 343 -9.07 -21.80 -4.61
N GLU A 344 -8.86 -21.30 -5.83
CA GLU A 344 -7.54 -21.08 -6.41
C GLU A 344 -7.10 -19.63 -6.22
N ALA A 345 -5.78 -19.39 -6.10
CA ALA A 345 -5.23 -18.03 -5.96
C ALA A 345 -5.62 -17.13 -7.14
N SER A 346 -5.67 -17.68 -8.35
CA SER A 346 -6.05 -16.99 -9.60
C SER A 346 -7.49 -16.46 -9.59
N HIS A 347 -8.39 -17.03 -8.77
CA HIS A 347 -9.76 -16.54 -8.68
C HIS A 347 -9.82 -15.14 -8.08
N TYR A 348 -8.91 -14.79 -7.17
CA TYR A 348 -8.87 -13.47 -6.56
C TYR A 348 -8.56 -12.35 -7.55
N ASP A 349 -7.94 -12.63 -8.70
CA ASP A 349 -7.70 -11.64 -9.75
C ASP A 349 -9.02 -11.03 -10.29
N LYS A 350 -10.11 -11.79 -10.21
CA LYS A 350 -11.46 -11.40 -10.67
C LYS A 350 -12.30 -10.73 -9.59
N HIS A 351 -11.86 -10.80 -8.34
CA HIS A 351 -12.53 -10.15 -7.21
C HIS A 351 -11.78 -8.84 -6.94
N GLY A 352 -12.45 -7.74 -6.63
CA GLY A 352 -11.84 -6.39 -6.52
C GLY A 352 -10.72 -6.21 -5.47
N LEU A 353 -10.21 -7.30 -4.90
CA LEU A 353 -9.02 -7.36 -4.05
C LEU A 353 -7.76 -6.91 -4.81
N PRO A 354 -6.78 -6.31 -4.14
CA PRO A 354 -5.55 -5.83 -4.77
C PRO A 354 -4.55 -6.97 -5.01
N THR A 355 -4.77 -7.80 -6.02
CA THR A 355 -3.83 -8.85 -6.41
C THR A 355 -2.70 -8.27 -7.26
N ILE A 356 -1.52 -8.90 -7.23
CA ILE A 356 -0.39 -8.49 -8.08
C ILE A 356 -0.79 -8.40 -9.57
N ALA A 357 -1.71 -9.26 -10.03
CA ALA A 357 -2.16 -9.21 -11.42
C ALA A 357 -3.04 -7.99 -11.73
N ASN A 358 -3.92 -7.57 -10.81
CA ASN A 358 -4.85 -6.47 -11.07
C ASN A 358 -4.36 -5.09 -10.59
N THR A 359 -3.18 -5.03 -9.97
CA THR A 359 -2.50 -3.77 -9.60
C THR A 359 -1.39 -3.36 -10.58
N VAL A 360 -1.14 -4.15 -11.64
CA VAL A 360 -0.04 -3.93 -12.57
C VAL A 360 -0.06 -2.55 -13.24
N LEU A 361 -1.25 -2.03 -13.54
CA LEU A 361 -1.43 -0.71 -14.15
C LEU A 361 -1.02 0.43 -13.21
N THR A 362 -1.13 0.22 -11.90
CA THR A 362 -0.60 1.16 -10.89
C THR A 362 0.91 1.31 -11.05
N THR A 363 1.65 0.20 -11.14
CA THR A 363 3.10 0.26 -11.39
C THR A 363 3.42 0.76 -12.79
N ALA A 364 2.65 0.39 -13.82
CA ALA A 364 2.88 0.89 -15.18
C ALA A 364 2.82 2.43 -15.23
N ILE A 365 1.80 3.03 -14.61
CA ILE A 365 1.64 4.49 -14.56
C ILE A 365 2.78 5.15 -13.77
N LEU A 366 3.12 4.63 -12.59
CA LEU A 366 4.19 5.20 -11.77
C LEU A 366 5.56 5.09 -12.45
N ASN A 367 5.87 3.94 -13.05
CA ASN A 367 7.11 3.73 -13.78
C ASN A 367 7.19 4.59 -15.04
N ALA A 368 6.10 4.69 -15.81
CA ALA A 368 6.01 5.60 -16.95
C ALA A 368 6.15 7.07 -16.52
N GLY A 369 5.60 7.44 -15.35
CA GLY A 369 5.76 8.75 -14.75
C GLY A 369 7.22 9.08 -14.45
N ARG A 370 7.95 8.16 -13.81
CA ARG A 370 9.39 8.30 -13.53
C ARG A 370 10.20 8.42 -14.82
N ILE A 371 9.99 7.54 -15.81
CA ILE A 371 10.66 7.63 -17.12
C ILE A 371 10.35 8.97 -17.80
N SER A 372 9.09 9.40 -17.78
CA SER A 372 8.67 10.66 -18.38
C SER A 372 9.38 11.87 -17.76
N LEU A 373 9.55 11.86 -16.44
CA LEU A 373 10.21 12.94 -15.71
C LEU A 373 11.71 12.99 -16.02
N ASP A 374 12.37 11.83 -15.99
CA ASP A 374 13.82 11.71 -16.19
C ASP A 374 14.21 11.97 -17.66
N GLU A 375 13.44 11.44 -18.61
CA GLU A 375 13.71 11.55 -20.06
C GLU A 375 13.01 12.75 -20.71
N LYS A 376 12.18 13.49 -19.97
CA LYS A 376 11.45 14.68 -20.42
C LYS A 376 10.59 14.46 -21.67
N ARG A 377 9.91 13.31 -21.73
CA ARG A 377 9.05 12.92 -22.86
C ARG A 377 7.78 12.21 -22.39
N PRO A 378 6.74 12.13 -23.22
CA PRO A 378 5.64 11.20 -22.98
C PRO A 378 6.10 9.74 -23.05
N VAL A 379 5.47 8.88 -22.27
CA VAL A 379 5.69 7.43 -22.26
C VAL A 379 4.37 6.73 -22.56
N GLN A 380 4.34 5.84 -23.54
CA GLN A 380 3.14 5.05 -23.85
C GLN A 380 3.04 3.85 -22.93
N ILE A 381 1.82 3.43 -22.64
CA ILE A 381 1.50 2.18 -21.96
C ILE A 381 0.75 1.30 -22.95
N ASP A 382 1.41 0.25 -23.41
CA ASP A 382 0.85 -0.70 -24.37
C ASP A 382 0.71 -2.08 -23.74
N LYS A 383 -0.16 -2.88 -24.34
CA LYS A 383 -0.29 -4.30 -24.00
C LYS A 383 0.23 -5.16 -25.15
N GLN A 384 1.25 -5.95 -24.89
CA GLN A 384 1.77 -6.95 -25.81
C GLN A 384 1.56 -8.33 -25.21
N ASP A 385 0.83 -9.18 -25.93
CA ASP A 385 0.34 -10.47 -25.43
C ASP A 385 -0.38 -10.31 -24.07
N ASN A 386 0.15 -10.95 -23.04
CA ASN A 386 -0.37 -10.91 -21.67
C ASN A 386 0.43 -9.98 -20.75
N ARG A 387 1.29 -9.11 -21.29
CA ARG A 387 2.17 -8.21 -20.52
C ARG A 387 1.92 -6.75 -20.89
N TRP A 388 2.04 -5.89 -19.89
CA TRP A 388 2.11 -4.45 -20.11
C TRP A 388 3.55 -4.03 -20.37
N ILE A 389 3.74 -3.11 -21.29
CA ILE A 389 5.05 -2.57 -21.65
C ILE A 389 5.00 -1.04 -21.68
N LEU A 390 6.18 -0.42 -21.58
CA LEU A 390 6.36 1.02 -21.69
C LEU A 390 7.18 1.30 -22.95
N SER A 391 6.78 2.30 -23.74
CA SER A 391 7.53 2.75 -24.92
C SER A 391 7.75 4.27 -24.96
#